data_AF-A0AAU9CV00-F1
#
_entry.id   AF-A0AAU9CV00-F1
#
_cell.length_a   1.000
_cell.length_b   1.000
_cell.length_c   1.000
_cell.angle_alpha   90.00
_cell.angle_beta   90.00
_cell.angle_gamma   90.00
#
_symmetry.space_group_name_H-M   'P 1'
#
loop_
_entity.id
_entity.type
_entity.pdbx_description
1 polymer ?
#
loop_
_entity_poly.entity_id
_entity_poly.type
_entity_poly.pdbx_seq_one_letter_code
_entity_poly.pdbx_strand_id
1 'polypeptide(L)'
;MGKLIRTKLKEKLKQRNPTAKFSTLSKNDLSIELDKKLVEEVNEFVSATNYENKNEELADILEVIGTYFELDFFDEKATRTIQDRKFKERGGFDKGIYYF
;
A
#
# COMPACT_ATOMS: atom_id res chain seq x y z
N MET A 1 5.94 11.33 -15.72
CA MET A 1 5.52 11.05 -14.34
C MET A 1 6.40 9.92 -13.80
N GLY A 2 6.95 10.04 -12.59
CA GLY A 2 7.61 8.92 -11.90
C GLY A 2 6.62 8.19 -10.99
N LYS A 3 7.02 7.02 -10.47
CA LYS A 3 6.29 6.32 -9.41
C LYS A 3 7.25 5.61 -8.47
N LEU A 4 6.81 5.37 -7.24
CA LEU A 4 7.53 4.51 -6.30
C LEU A 4 7.57 3.08 -6.84
N ILE A 5 8.76 2.47 -6.86
CA ILE A 5 8.97 1.11 -7.34
C ILE A 5 9.75 0.28 -6.33
N ARG A 6 9.53 -1.04 -6.36
CA ARG A 6 10.33 -2.00 -5.61
C ARG A 6 11.80 -1.93 -6.01
N THR A 7 12.70 -2.04 -5.04
CA THR A 7 14.14 -1.95 -5.28
C THR A 7 14.64 -2.96 -6.31
N LYS A 8 14.12 -4.19 -6.31
CA LYS A 8 14.51 -5.21 -7.32
C LYS A 8 13.98 -4.91 -8.73
N LEU A 9 12.93 -4.11 -8.87
CA LEU A 9 12.43 -3.68 -10.19
C LEU A 9 13.38 -2.68 -10.84
N LYS A 10 14.04 -1.81 -10.06
CA LYS A 10 15.07 -0.89 -10.55
C LYS A 10 16.15 -1.61 -11.35
N GLU A 11 16.69 -2.71 -10.82
CA GLU A 11 17.75 -3.47 -11.50
C GLU A 11 17.27 -4.07 -12.83
N LYS A 12 16.06 -4.64 -12.85
CA LYS A 12 15.44 -5.16 -14.08
C LYS A 12 15.22 -4.05 -15.12
N LEU A 13 14.77 -2.87 -14.69
CA LEU A 13 14.55 -1.72 -15.57
C LEU A 13 15.85 -1.16 -16.13
N LYS A 14 16.92 -1.09 -15.33
CA LYS A 14 18.24 -0.63 -15.76
C LYS A 14 18.86 -1.56 -16.79
N GLN A 15 18.65 -2.88 -16.68
CA GLN A 15 19.09 -3.84 -17.70
C GLN A 15 18.36 -3.64 -19.04
N ARG A 16 17.06 -3.35 -19.00
CA ARG A 16 16.24 -3.12 -20.21
C ARG A 16 16.45 -1.73 -20.82
N ASN A 17 16.66 -0.72 -19.99
CA ASN A 17 16.87 0.67 -20.40
C ASN A 17 17.98 1.31 -19.54
N PRO A 18 19.26 1.24 -20.00
CA PRO A 18 20.41 1.74 -19.24
C PRO A 18 20.39 3.24 -18.95
N THR A 19 19.63 4.04 -19.73
CA THR A 19 19.53 5.49 -19.55
C THR A 19 18.38 5.91 -18.64
N ALA A 20 17.62 4.95 -18.10
CA ALA A 20 16.55 5.22 -17.14
C ALA A 20 17.11 5.92 -15.89
N LYS A 21 16.45 7.01 -15.48
CA LYS A 21 16.83 7.81 -14.31
C LYS A 21 16.09 7.31 -13.07
N PHE A 22 16.79 7.25 -11.95
CA PHE A 22 16.26 6.87 -10.65
C PHE A 22 16.80 7.84 -9.59
N SER A 23 15.98 8.17 -8.61
CA SER A 23 16.37 8.92 -7.42
C SER A 23 15.87 8.21 -6.16
N THR A 24 16.54 8.44 -5.05
CA THR A 24 16.03 8.06 -3.72
C THR A 24 15.25 9.25 -3.15
N LEU A 25 14.13 8.98 -2.50
CA LEU A 25 13.27 9.99 -1.91
C LEU A 25 13.73 10.37 -0.50
N SER A 26 13.47 11.61 -0.09
CA SER A 26 13.54 11.99 1.33
C SER A 26 12.40 11.30 2.11
N LYS A 27 12.46 11.29 3.44
CA LYS A 27 11.36 10.72 4.26
C LYS A 27 10.01 11.41 3.96
N ASN A 28 10.02 12.74 3.81
CA ASN A 28 8.80 13.50 3.51
C ASN A 28 8.25 13.17 2.12
N ASP A 29 9.11 13.13 1.10
CA ASP A 29 8.68 12.80 -0.26
C ASP A 29 8.23 11.33 -0.36
N LEU A 30 8.86 10.43 0.40
CA LEU A 30 8.47 9.03 0.47
C LEU A 30 7.06 8.86 1.03
N SER A 31 6.68 9.61 2.07
CA SER A 31 5.30 9.57 2.60
C SER A 31 4.28 9.90 1.51
N ILE A 32 4.54 10.94 0.72
CA ILE A 32 3.66 11.38 -0.36
C ILE A 32 3.56 10.31 -1.46
N GLU A 33 4.69 9.69 -1.81
CA GLU A 33 4.70 8.64 -2.82
C GLU A 33 4.11 7.31 -2.31
N LEU A 34 4.18 7.01 -1.02
CA LEU A 34 3.47 5.88 -0.40
C LEU A 34 1.95 6.08 -0.46
N ASP A 35 1.44 7.31 -0.24
CA ASP A 35 0.01 7.60 -0.36
C ASP A 35 -0.48 7.34 -1.79
N LYS A 36 0.28 7.80 -2.79
CA LYS A 36 -0.02 7.53 -4.20
C LYS A 36 0.06 6.04 -4.51
N LYS A 37 1.04 5.35 -3.95
CA LYS A 37 1.23 3.91 -4.13
C LYS A 37 0.05 3.13 -3.55
N LEU A 38 -0.40 3.47 -2.34
CA LEU A 38 -1.58 2.86 -1.73
C LEU A 38 -2.82 3.01 -2.61
N VAL A 39 -3.03 4.19 -3.19
CA VAL A 39 -4.16 4.43 -4.12
C VAL A 39 -4.00 3.62 -5.42
N GLU A 40 -2.78 3.50 -5.97
CA GLU A 40 -2.48 2.63 -7.11
C GLU A 40 -2.91 1.18 -6.80
N GLU A 41 -2.41 0.59 -5.72
CA GLU A 41 -2.69 -0.83 -5.39
C GLU A 41 -4.15 -1.09 -5.02
N VAL A 42 -4.83 -0.16 -4.35
CA VAL A 42 -6.27 -0.28 -4.09
C VAL A 42 -7.07 -0.27 -5.38
N ASN A 43 -6.71 0.59 -6.35
CA ASN A 43 -7.38 0.62 -7.65
C ASN A 43 -7.11 -0.66 -8.45
N GLU A 44 -5.88 -1.19 -8.41
CA GLU A 44 -5.52 -2.46 -9.02
C GLU A 44 -6.32 -3.62 -8.38
N PHE A 45 -6.41 -3.67 -7.04
CA PHE A 45 -7.23 -4.66 -6.32
C PHE A 45 -8.71 -4.60 -6.70
N VAL A 46 -9.28 -3.40 -6.79
CA VAL A 46 -10.69 -3.22 -7.20
C VAL A 46 -10.90 -3.66 -8.65
N SER A 47 -9.94 -3.40 -9.53
CA SER A 47 -10.02 -3.72 -10.96
C SER A 47 -9.70 -5.17 -11.30
N ALA A 48 -8.98 -5.89 -10.44
CA ALA A 48 -8.62 -7.28 -10.64
C ALA A 48 -9.86 -8.19 -10.73
N THR A 49 -9.89 -9.03 -11.78
CA THR A 49 -11.07 -9.85 -12.14
C THR A 49 -10.98 -11.30 -11.67
N ASN A 50 -9.79 -11.76 -11.28
CA ASN A 50 -9.57 -13.12 -10.78
C ASN A 50 -8.99 -13.12 -9.36
N TYR A 51 -9.11 -14.26 -8.69
CA TYR A 51 -8.71 -14.43 -7.29
C TYR A 51 -7.20 -14.30 -7.09
N GLU A 52 -6.38 -14.86 -7.98
CA GLU A 52 -4.92 -14.80 -7.87
C GLU A 52 -4.43 -13.35 -7.92
N ASN A 53 -4.86 -12.59 -8.93
CA ASN A 53 -4.52 -11.18 -9.07
C ASN A 53 -5.04 -10.38 -7.87
N LYS A 54 -6.28 -10.61 -7.41
CA LYS A 54 -6.77 -9.93 -6.20
C LYS A 54 -5.90 -10.19 -4.97
N ASN A 55 -5.39 -11.41 -4.81
CA ASN A 55 -4.47 -11.73 -3.72
C ASN A 55 -3.12 -11.04 -3.86
N GLU A 56 -2.56 -10.95 -5.07
CA GLU A 56 -1.32 -10.21 -5.35
C GLU A 56 -1.51 -8.72 -5.00
N GLU A 57 -2.58 -8.08 -5.48
CA GLU A 57 -2.81 -6.66 -5.18
C GLU A 57 -3.10 -6.42 -3.68
N LEU A 58 -3.73 -7.37 -3.00
CA LEU A 58 -3.91 -7.30 -1.55
C LEU A 58 -2.57 -7.41 -0.80
N ALA A 59 -1.65 -8.25 -1.29
CA ALA A 59 -0.30 -8.34 -0.74
C ALA A 59 0.48 -7.03 -0.96
N ASP A 60 0.29 -6.39 -2.13
CA ASP A 60 0.89 -5.09 -2.44
C ASP A 60 0.34 -3.98 -1.52
N ILE A 61 -0.97 -3.96 -1.23
CA ILE A 61 -1.57 -3.08 -0.22
C ILE A 61 -0.95 -3.30 1.17
N LEU A 62 -0.77 -4.57 1.58
CA LEU A 62 -0.17 -4.90 2.86
C LEU A 62 1.30 -4.46 2.94
N GLU A 63 2.07 -4.58 1.87
CA GLU A 63 3.46 -4.08 1.79
C GLU A 63 3.52 -2.57 2.02
N VAL A 64 2.62 -1.80 1.38
CA VAL A 64 2.55 -0.35 1.56
C VAL A 64 2.17 0.02 3.00
N ILE A 65 1.16 -0.64 3.57
CA ILE A 65 0.75 -0.45 4.98
C ILE A 65 1.91 -0.77 5.93
N GLY A 66 2.57 -1.92 5.73
CA GLY A 66 3.73 -2.34 6.51
C GLY A 66 4.87 -1.32 6.43
N THR A 67 5.14 -0.78 5.25
CA THR A 67 6.19 0.23 5.04
C THR A 67 5.93 1.50 5.86
N TYR A 68 4.68 1.91 6.04
CA TYR A 68 4.38 3.05 6.92
C TYR A 68 4.79 2.79 8.37
N PHE A 69 4.59 1.57 8.87
CA PHE A 69 4.95 1.18 10.23
C PHE A 69 6.47 1.00 10.37
N GLU A 70 7.11 0.29 9.44
CA GLU A 70 8.56 0.03 9.45
C GLU A 70 9.40 1.30 9.42
N LEU A 71 8.88 2.38 8.82
CA LEU A 71 9.56 3.67 8.71
C LEU A 71 9.07 4.70 9.73
N ASP A 72 8.34 4.28 10.75
CA ASP A 72 7.81 5.11 11.83
C ASP A 72 6.99 6.32 11.33
N PHE A 73 6.24 6.15 10.23
CA PHE A 73 5.24 7.15 9.84
C PHE A 73 4.01 7.07 10.74
N PHE A 74 3.66 5.86 11.19
CA PHE A 74 2.57 5.61 12.14
C PHE A 74 2.99 4.56 13.17
N ASP A 75 2.42 4.65 14.37
CA ASP A 75 2.55 3.61 15.40
C ASP A 75 1.54 2.48 15.13
N GLU A 76 2.06 1.30 14.81
CA GLU A 76 1.25 0.12 14.52
C GLU A 76 0.39 -0.30 15.73
N LYS A 77 0.96 -0.29 16.94
CA LYS A 77 0.25 -0.70 18.17
C LYS A 77 -0.88 0.27 18.48
N ALA A 78 -0.63 1.57 18.35
CA ALA A 78 -1.66 2.58 18.51
C ALA A 78 -2.76 2.42 17.45
N THR A 79 -2.39 2.17 16.19
CA THR A 79 -3.33 1.96 15.08
C THR A 79 -4.22 0.74 15.31
N ARG A 80 -3.65 -0.40 15.73
CA ARG A 80 -4.39 -1.61 16.09
C ARG A 80 -5.32 -1.40 17.29
N THR A 81 -4.87 -0.64 18.30
CA THR A 81 -5.71 -0.27 19.45
C THR A 81 -6.94 0.54 19.00
N ILE A 82 -6.76 1.47 18.07
CA ILE A 82 -7.86 2.25 17.48
C ILE A 82 -8.81 1.34 16.69
N GLN A 83 -8.29 0.39 15.91
CA GLN A 83 -9.07 -0.58 15.16
C GLN A 83 -9.95 -1.44 16.08
N ASP A 84 -9.36 -2.03 17.12
CA ASP A 84 -10.08 -2.87 18.09
C ASP A 84 -11.16 -2.09 18.82
N ARG A 85 -10.86 -0.86 19.24
CA ARG A 85 -11.84 0.01 19.90
C ARG A 85 -13.03 0.30 18.98
N LYS A 86 -12.78 0.64 17.70
CA LYS A 86 -13.84 0.87 16.71
C LYS A 86 -14.71 -0.37 16.51
N PHE A 87 -14.11 -1.56 16.40
CA PHE A 87 -14.85 -2.82 16.26
C PHE A 87 -15.73 -3.10 17.48
N LYS A 88 -15.22 -2.89 18.71
CA LYS A 88 -16.00 -3.06 19.95
C LYS A 88 -17.16 -2.07 20.06
N GLU A 89 -16.95 -0.81 19.65
CA GLU A 89 -17.96 0.24 19.73
C GLU A 89 -19.02 0.15 18.62
N ARG A 90 -18.64 -0.27 17.41
CA ARG A 90 -19.45 -0.09 16.19
C ARG A 90 -19.74 -1.39 15.44
N GLY A 91 -19.11 -2.49 15.83
CA GLY A 91 -19.10 -3.74 15.05
C GLY A 91 -18.13 -3.67 13.86
N GLY A 92 -18.08 -4.76 13.09
CA GLY A 92 -17.31 -4.88 11.86
C GLY A 92 -18.18 -5.05 10.63
N PHE A 93 -17.51 -5.33 9.51
CA PHE A 93 -18.16 -5.55 8.21
C PHE A 93 -18.53 -7.02 7.95
N ASP A 94 -18.26 -7.91 8.91
CA ASP A 94 -18.46 -9.37 8.82
C ASP A 94 -19.92 -9.77 8.59
N LYS A 95 -20.86 -8.97 9.10
CA LYS A 95 -22.30 -9.22 8.93
C LYS A 95 -22.87 -8.70 7.61
N GLY A 96 -22.09 -7.98 6.81
CA GLY A 96 -22.52 -7.47 5.50
C GLY A 96 -23.76 -6.55 5.54
N ILE A 97 -23.92 -5.75 6.60
CA ILE A 97 -25.06 -4.86 6.75
C ILE A 97 -24.92 -3.67 5.79
N TYR A 98 -25.93 -3.45 4.93
CA TYR A 98 -26.02 -2.34 3.99
C TYR A 98 -27.16 -1.40 4.39
N TYR A 99 -26.93 -0.08 4.34
CA TYR A 99 -27.90 0.97 4.70
C TYR A 99 -28.26 1.79 3.45
N PHE A 100 -29.54 2.17 3.31
CA PHE A 100 -30.08 2.95 2.18
C PHE A 100 -30.31 4.42 2.57
#